data_AF-A0A7S8FAI0-F1
#
_entry.id   AF-A0A7S8FAI0-F1
#
_cell.length_a   1.000
_cell.length_b   1.000
_cell.length_c   1.000
_cell.angle_alpha   90.00
_cell.angle_beta   90.00
_cell.angle_gamma   90.00
#
_symmetry.space_group_name_H-M   'P 1'
#
loop_
_entity.id
_entity.type
_entity.pdbx_description
1 polymer ?
#
loop_
_entity_poly.entity_id
_entity_poly.type
_entity_poly.pdbx_seq_one_letter_code
_entity_poly.pdbx_strand_id
1 'polypeptide(L)' 'MATNQQFKRPATTLRCGNIKATIWQNVSENGPFFATTFSRPFKDRSGAWHNGTSFGLNDL' A
#
# COMPACT_ATOMS: atom_id res chain seq x y z
N MET A 1 9.31 25.23 -11.49
CA MET A 1 10.11 23.98 -11.51
C MET A 1 9.12 22.82 -11.40
N ALA A 2 8.92 22.04 -12.46
CA ALA A 2 8.01 20.89 -12.41
C ALA A 2 8.76 19.71 -11.79
N THR A 3 8.37 19.28 -10.59
CA THR A 3 8.89 18.03 -10.02
C THR A 3 8.34 16.89 -10.85
N ASN A 4 9.23 16.20 -11.57
CA ASN A 4 8.91 15.01 -12.33
C ASN A 4 8.50 13.93 -11.30
N GLN A 5 7.20 13.78 -11.06
CA GLN A 5 6.63 12.81 -10.13
C GLN A 5 6.85 11.41 -10.72
N GLN A 6 8.07 10.89 -10.53
CA GLN A 6 8.43 9.56 -10.94
C GLN A 6 7.63 8.60 -10.08
N PHE A 7 6.52 8.08 -10.63
CA PHE A 7 5.68 7.09 -9.98
C PHE A 7 6.56 5.87 -9.65
N LYS A 8 6.99 5.79 -8.39
CA LYS A 8 7.71 4.61 -7.90
C LYS A 8 6.77 3.43 -8.03
N ARG A 9 7.25 2.33 -8.61
CA ARG A 9 6.53 1.07 -8.52
C ARG A 9 6.77 0.48 -7.13
N PRO A 10 5.78 -0.21 -6.54
CA PRO A 10 6.02 -1.00 -5.34
C PRO A 10 7.17 -1.98 -5.59
N ALA A 11 8.03 -2.16 -4.59
CA ALA A 11 9.06 -3.20 -4.60
C ALA A 11 8.43 -4.59 -4.53
N THR A 12 7.36 -4.73 -3.74
CA THR A 12 6.54 -5.96 -3.72
C THR A 12 5.16 -5.68 -3.15
N THR A 13 4.24 -6.62 -3.34
CA THR A 13 2.93 -6.63 -2.70
C THR A 13 2.67 -8.00 -2.09
N LEU A 14 2.24 -8.00 -0.83
CA LEU A 14 1.88 -9.21 -0.09
C LEU A 14 0.39 -9.17 0.25
N ARG A 15 -0.23 -10.35 0.38
CA ARG A 15 -1.62 -10.49 0.78
C ARG A 15 -1.76 -11.53 1.88
N CYS A 16 -2.46 -11.16 2.95
CA CYS A 16 -2.82 -12.05 4.05
C CYS A 16 -4.31 -11.84 4.35
N GLY A 17 -5.12 -12.88 4.16
CA GLY A 17 -6.57 -12.77 4.34
C GLY A 17 -7.19 -11.64 3.50
N ASN A 18 -7.84 -10.69 4.18
CA ASN A 18 -8.47 -9.50 3.60
C ASN A 18 -7.52 -8.28 3.54
N ILE A 19 -6.26 -8.39 3.99
CA ILE A 19 -5.29 -7.30 4.00
C ILE A 19 -4.27 -7.46 2.88
N LYS A 20 -3.97 -6.34 2.23
CA LYS A 20 -2.90 -6.20 1.24
C LYS A 20 -1.86 -5.21 1.77
N ALA A 21 -0.60 -5.65 1.82
CA ALA A 21 0.55 -4.83 2.13
C ALA A 21 1.29 -4.48 0.83
N THR A 22 1.46 -3.18 0.57
CA THR A 22 2.23 -2.66 -0.58
C THR A 22 3.53 -2.09 -0.06
N ILE A 23 4.66 -2.67 -0.47
CA ILE A 23 5.99 -2.31 0.04
C ILE A 23 6.69 -1.45 -1.00
N TRP A 24 7.25 -0.32 -0.58
CA TRP A 24 7.92 0.68 -1.40
C TRP A 24 9.38 0.79 -0.99
N GLN A 25 10.30 0.64 -1.94
CA GLN A 25 11.70 0.91 -1.69
C GLN A 25 12.01 2.40 -1.88
N ASN A 26 12.62 2.98 -0.86
CA ASN A 26 13.09 4.35 -0.83
C ASN A 26 14.60 4.41 -0.67
N VAL A 27 15.17 5.52 -1.13
CA VAL A 27 16.60 5.81 -1.04
C VAL A 27 16.71 7.06 -0.17
N SER A 28 17.60 7.02 0.82
CA SER A 28 17.96 8.18 1.66
C SER A 28 19.48 8.31 1.73
N GLU A 29 19.96 9.42 2.28
CA GLU A 29 21.39 9.64 2.55
C GLU A 29 21.99 8.54 3.45
N ASN A 30 21.16 7.95 4.33
CA ASN A 30 21.56 6.87 5.24
C ASN A 30 21.38 5.46 4.64
N GLY A 31 21.11 5.37 3.33
CA GLY A 31 20.88 4.11 2.62
C GLY A 31 19.41 3.84 2.29
N PRO A 32 19.12 2.67 1.67
CA PRO A 32 17.77 2.31 1.27
C PRO A 32 16.91 1.91 2.49
N PHE A 33 15.64 2.26 2.44
CA PHE A 33 14.65 1.85 3.44
C PHE A 33 13.35 1.43 2.77
N PHE A 34 12.53 0.64 3.46
CA PHE A 34 11.25 0.18 2.94
C PHE A 34 10.11 0.81 3.73
N ALA A 35 9.15 1.38 3.01
CA ALA A 35 7.88 1.83 3.57
C ALA A 35 6.78 0.86 3.17
N THR A 36 5.79 0.64 4.04
CA THR A 36 4.68 -0.29 3.76
C THR A 36 3.35 0.43 3.91
N THR A 37 2.47 0.28 2.91
CA THR A 37 1.08 0.75 2.96
C THR A 37 0.13 -0.44 3.04
N PHE A 38 -0.65 -0.50 4.10
CA PHE A 38 -1.69 -1.51 4.27
C PHE A 38 -3.02 -1.02 3.70
N SER A 39 -3.81 -1.96 3.16
CA SER A 39 -5.15 -1.70 2.67
C SER A 39 -6.03 -2.92 2.83
N ARG A 40 -7.32 -2.69 3.04
CA ARG A 40 -8.35 -3.73 3.12
C ARG A 40 -9.30 -3.60 1.92
N PRO A 41 -9.19 -4.45 0.89
CA PRO A 41 -10.11 -4.40 -0.24
C PRO A 41 -11.53 -4.78 0.20
N PHE A 42 -12.53 -4.02 -0.23
CA PHE A 42 -13.94 -4.31 0.02
C PHE A 42 -14.77 -3.97 -1.21
N LYS A 43 -15.96 -4.58 -1.31
CA LYS A 43 -16.96 -4.20 -2.32
C LYS A 43 -18.00 -3.27 -1.70
N ASP A 44 -18.36 -2.22 -2.41
CA ASP A 44 -19.49 -1.39 -2.01
C ASP A 44 -20.83 -2.00 -2.43
N ARG A 45 -21.93 -1.26 -2.17
CA ARG A 45 -23.29 -1.69 -2.53
C ARG A 45 -23.52 -1.82 -4.04
N SER A 46 -22.74 -1.10 -4.86
CA SER A 46 -22.79 -1.21 -6.32
C SER A 46 -21.96 -2.39 -6.85
N GLY A 47 -21.23 -3.08 -5.97
CA GLY A 47 -20.32 -4.18 -6.33
C GLY A 47 -18.93 -3.70 -6.77
N ALA A 48 -18.65 -2.40 -6.72
CA ALA A 48 -17.36 -1.84 -7.07
C ALA A 48 -16.32 -2.13 -5.98
N TRP A 49 -15.10 -2.47 -6.39
CA TRP A 49 -13.99 -2.71 -5.47
C TRP A 49 -13.34 -1.40 -5.02
N HIS A 50 -13.10 -1.29 -3.72
CA HIS A 50 -12.42 -0.17 -3.07
C HIS A 50 -11.33 -0.68 -2.14
N ASN A 51 -10.38 0.19 -1.79
CA ASN A 51 -9.37 -0.09 -0.77
C ASN A 51 -9.63 0.79 0.45
N GLY A 52 -9.91 0.19 1.60
CA GLY A 52 -10.08 0.90 2.86
C GLY A 52 -8.81 0.94 3.71
N THR A 53 -8.76 1.89 4.63
CA THR A 53 -7.71 2.06 5.65
C THR A 53 -8.22 1.80 7.07
N SER A 54 -9.45 1.27 7.20
CA SER A 54 -10.00 0.78 8.46
C SER A 54 -9.72 -0.71 8.60
N PHE A 55 -9.19 -1.11 9.75
CA PHE A 55 -8.75 -2.45 10.06
C PHE A 55 -9.48 -2.97 11.30
N GLY A 56 -9.85 -4.25 11.29
CA GLY A 56 -10.39 -4.95 12.45
C GLY A 56 -9.29 -5.34 13.44
N LEU A 57 -9.70 -5.83 14.61
CA LEU A 57 -8.79 -6.22 15.70
C LEU A 57 -7.75 -7.26 15.28
N ASN A 58 -8.09 -8.17 14.36
CA ASN A 58 -7.23 -9.28 13.93
C ASN A 58 -6.58 -9.05 12.55
N ASP A 59 -6.61 -7.83 12.03
CA ASP A 59 -6.11 -7.53 10.67
C ASP A 59 -4.60 -7.19 10.62
N LEU A 60 -3.98 -6.76 11.74
CA LEU A 60 -2.58 -6.32 11.81
C LEU A 60 -1.80 -7.04 12.92
#